data_AF-A0A2V7ZF90-F1
#
_entry.id   AF-A0A2V7ZF90-F1
#
_cell.length_a   1.000
_cell.length_b   1.000
_cell.length_c   1.000
_cell.angle_alpha   90.00
_cell.angle_beta   90.00
_cell.angle_gamma   90.00
#
_symmetry.space_group_name_H-M   'P 1'
#
loop_
_entity.id
_entity.type
_entity.pdbx_description
1 polymer ?
#
loop_
_entity_poly.entity_id
_entity_poly.type
_entity_poly.pdbx_seq_one_letter_code
_entity_poly.pdbx_strand_id
1 'polypeptide(L)'
;MRTMTFDVDGAARRFDVQQLVIAGWTGRSREAVERHIAELAAIGVRPPRTIPCFYRLATSLLTSASDVEVIGDESTGEVEFVLLSAADGMYVGIGSDHTDRKVEPYGVTVSKQMCPKPIGRPLWKLADVEPHWDRLILRSHVTR
;
A
#
# COMPACT_ATOMS: atom_id res chain seq x y z
N MET A 1 -4.15 10.44 -14.19
CA MET A 1 -4.10 11.50 -13.17
C MET A 1 -5.37 11.42 -12.34
N ARG A 2 -5.25 11.34 -11.02
CA ARG A 2 -6.36 11.31 -10.06
C ARG A 2 -6.11 12.42 -9.05
N THR A 3 -7.02 13.38 -8.99
CA THR A 3 -6.96 14.35 -7.91
C THR A 3 -7.60 13.79 -6.65
N MET A 4 -6.91 13.95 -5.53
CA MET A 4 -7.42 13.65 -4.19
C MET A 4 -7.25 14.84 -3.25
N THR A 5 -8.06 14.87 -2.21
CA THR A 5 -7.96 15.84 -1.13
C THR A 5 -7.63 15.10 0.16
N PHE A 6 -6.62 15.58 0.86
CA PHE A 6 -6.10 15.03 2.11
C PHE A 6 -6.03 16.14 3.17
N ASP A 7 -6.03 15.74 4.45
CA ASP A 7 -5.91 16.65 5.58
C ASP A 7 -4.43 16.75 5.99
N VAL A 8 -3.83 17.93 5.82
CA VAL A 8 -2.42 18.22 6.14
C VAL A 8 -2.40 19.40 7.11
N ASP A 9 -1.78 19.24 8.28
CA ASP A 9 -1.68 20.29 9.30
C ASP A 9 -3.05 20.90 9.69
N GLY A 10 -4.11 20.08 9.67
CA GLY A 10 -5.48 20.51 10.00
C GLY A 10 -6.22 21.21 8.85
N ALA A 11 -5.65 21.27 7.65
CA ALA A 11 -6.26 21.89 6.48
C ALA A 11 -6.40 20.92 5.30
N ALA A 12 -7.50 21.04 4.55
CA ALA A 12 -7.70 20.27 3.33
C ALA A 12 -6.76 20.74 2.21
N ARG A 13 -5.97 19.84 1.65
CA ARG A 13 -5.04 20.09 0.56
C ARG A 13 -5.27 19.14 -0.61
N ARG A 14 -5.22 19.69 -1.82
CA ARG A 14 -5.43 18.96 -3.07
C ARG A 14 -4.09 18.47 -3.64
N PHE A 15 -4.06 17.22 -4.08
CA PHE A 15 -2.91 16.58 -4.72
C PHE A 15 -3.32 15.88 -6.01
N ASP A 16 -2.55 16.10 -7.07
CA ASP A 16 -2.74 15.44 -8.36
C ASP A 16 -1.84 14.23 -8.48
N VAL A 17 -2.39 13.04 -8.18
CA VAL A 17 -1.65 11.79 -8.21
C VAL A 17 -1.53 11.29 -9.65
N GLN A 18 -0.30 11.19 -10.13
CA GLN A 18 0.00 10.75 -11.50
C GLN A 18 0.38 9.28 -11.59
N GLN A 19 0.95 8.73 -10.52
CA GLN A 19 1.44 7.36 -10.47
C GLN A 19 1.05 6.72 -9.14
N LEU A 20 0.71 5.44 -9.20
CA LEU A 20 0.45 4.59 -8.05
C LEU A 20 1.36 3.36 -8.14
N VAL A 21 2.14 3.14 -7.09
CA VAL A 21 3.09 2.02 -7.01
C VAL A 21 2.92 1.35 -5.66
N ILE A 22 2.81 0.03 -5.68
CA ILE A 22 2.92 -0.82 -4.49
C ILE A 22 4.31 -1.43 -4.46
N ALA A 23 4.99 -1.31 -3.32
CA ALA A 23 6.29 -1.95 -3.09
C ALA A 23 6.09 -3.24 -2.30
N GLY A 24 6.28 -4.39 -2.94
CA GLY A 24 6.24 -5.70 -2.30
C GLY A 24 7.63 -6.21 -1.95
N TRP A 25 7.71 -7.18 -1.03
CA TRP A 25 8.97 -7.74 -0.54
C TRP A 25 9.93 -6.67 0.01
N THR A 26 9.34 -5.62 0.59
CA THR A 26 10.09 -4.60 1.32
C THR A 26 10.53 -5.18 2.66
N GLY A 27 11.69 -4.74 3.13
CA GLY A 27 12.21 -5.21 4.41
C GLY A 27 13.40 -4.39 4.87
N ARG A 28 13.55 -4.29 6.20
CA ARG A 28 14.68 -3.58 6.83
C ARG A 28 16.00 -4.34 6.73
N SER A 29 15.92 -5.66 6.62
CA SER A 29 17.07 -6.55 6.52
C SER A 29 16.94 -7.40 5.26
N ARG A 30 17.94 -7.28 4.40
CA ARG A 30 18.05 -8.12 3.20
C ARG A 30 18.08 -9.60 3.56
N GLU A 31 18.83 -9.96 4.60
CA GLU A 31 18.92 -11.34 5.09
C GLU A 31 17.55 -11.87 5.56
N ALA A 32 16.76 -11.04 6.25
CA ALA A 32 15.42 -11.43 6.68
C ALA A 32 14.48 -11.65 5.48
N VAL A 33 14.55 -10.79 4.46
CA VAL A 33 13.79 -10.97 3.21
C VAL A 33 14.21 -12.24 2.48
N GLU A 34 15.52 -12.49 2.36
CA GLU A 34 16.06 -13.69 1.70
C GLU A 34 15.68 -14.98 2.44
N ARG A 35 15.72 -14.98 3.79
CA ARG A 35 15.24 -16.11 4.60
C ARG A 35 13.75 -16.37 4.38
N HIS A 36 12.92 -15.33 4.38
CA HIS A 36 11.48 -15.48 4.14
C HIS A 36 11.18 -16.01 2.72
N ILE A 37 11.96 -15.60 1.72
CA ILE A 37 11.88 -16.16 0.37
C ILE A 37 12.22 -17.65 0.36
N ALA A 38 13.26 -18.08 1.09
CA ALA A 38 13.64 -19.48 1.18
C ALA A 38 12.55 -20.33 1.87
N GLU A 39 11.93 -19.82 2.93
CA GLU A 39 10.78 -20.46 3.62
C GLU A 39 9.59 -20.67 2.66
N LEU A 40 9.25 -19.64 1.88
CA LEU A 40 8.16 -19.71 0.90
C LEU A 40 8.48 -20.62 -0.29
N ALA A 41 9.73 -20.63 -0.75
CA ALA A 41 10.17 -21.53 -1.81
C ALA A 41 10.08 -23.01 -1.38
N ALA A 42 10.36 -23.32 -0.10
CA ALA A 42 10.22 -24.67 0.44
C ALA A 42 8.79 -25.23 0.38
N ILE A 43 7.77 -24.36 0.33
CA ILE A 43 6.35 -24.73 0.17
C ILE A 43 5.82 -24.51 -1.26
N GLY A 44 6.70 -24.28 -2.23
CA GLY A 44 6.35 -24.20 -3.65
C GLY A 44 5.94 -22.81 -4.16
N VAL A 45 6.10 -21.75 -3.35
CA VAL A 45 5.87 -20.37 -3.81
C VAL A 45 7.08 -19.88 -4.59
N ARG A 46 6.85 -19.35 -5.81
CA ARG A 46 7.95 -18.83 -6.64
C ARG A 46 8.51 -17.52 -6.07
N PRO A 47 9.84 -17.37 -5.99
CA PRO A 47 10.46 -16.14 -5.52
C PRO A 47 10.19 -14.96 -6.46
N PRO A 48 10.24 -13.72 -5.94
CA PRO A 48 10.15 -12.53 -6.77
C PRO A 48 11.33 -12.41 -7.74
N ARG A 49 11.12 -11.73 -8.88
CA ARG A 49 12.19 -11.47 -9.86
C ARG A 49 13.18 -10.40 -9.42
N THR A 50 12.73 -9.44 -8.62
CA THR A 50 13.54 -8.35 -8.07
C THR A 50 13.15 -8.09 -6.63
N ILE A 51 14.08 -7.62 -5.79
CA ILE A 51 13.80 -7.26 -4.40
C ILE A 51 14.33 -5.84 -4.17
N PRO A 52 13.48 -4.87 -3.78
CA PRO A 52 12.02 -4.97 -3.69
C PRO A 52 11.33 -5.16 -5.06
N CYS A 53 10.08 -5.62 -5.04
CA CYS A 53 9.20 -5.66 -6.22
C CYS A 53 8.35 -4.41 -6.28
N PHE A 54 8.13 -3.85 -7.47
CA PHE A 54 7.24 -2.71 -7.66
C PHE A 54 6.11 -3.05 -8.62
N TYR A 55 4.87 -2.91 -8.16
CA TYR A 55 3.66 -3.10 -8.94
C TYR A 55 3.04 -1.74 -9.26
N ARG A 56 3.03 -1.37 -10.54
CA ARG A 56 2.36 -0.15 -11.00
C ARG A 56 0.88 -0.42 -11.18
N LEU A 57 0.05 0.42 -10.59
CA LEU A 57 -1.40 0.27 -10.65
C LEU A 57 -2.06 1.53 -11.23
N ALA A 58 -3.30 1.41 -11.68
CA ALA A 58 -4.07 2.56 -12.14
C ALA A 58 -4.39 3.51 -10.98
N THR A 59 -4.13 4.82 -11.15
CA THR A 59 -4.44 5.84 -10.13
C THR A 59 -5.93 5.95 -9.82
N SER A 60 -6.80 5.45 -10.70
CA SER A 60 -8.25 5.41 -10.49
C SER A 60 -8.67 4.48 -9.35
N LEU A 61 -7.80 3.56 -8.92
CA LEU A 61 -8.07 2.70 -7.76
C LEU A 61 -7.99 3.44 -6.43
N LEU A 62 -7.32 4.61 -6.39
CA LEU A 62 -7.18 5.38 -5.16
C LEU A 62 -8.51 5.96 -4.72
N THR A 63 -8.83 5.73 -3.45
CA THR A 63 -10.06 6.22 -2.82
C THR A 63 -9.83 6.59 -1.36
N SER A 64 -10.58 7.58 -0.89
CA SER A 64 -10.72 7.93 0.53
C SER A 64 -12.16 7.79 1.01
N ALA A 65 -12.96 7.02 0.26
CA ALA A 65 -14.31 6.64 0.66
C ALA A 65 -14.27 5.73 1.90
N SER A 66 -15.30 5.83 2.73
CA SER A 66 -15.49 4.96 3.90
C SER A 66 -15.77 3.51 3.50
N ASP A 67 -16.36 3.32 2.33
CA ASP A 67 -16.83 2.04 1.82
C ASP A 67 -16.32 1.85 0.39
N VAL A 68 -16.06 0.59 0.04
CA VAL A 68 -15.62 0.21 -1.30
C VAL A 68 -16.37 -1.02 -1.77
N GLU A 69 -16.62 -1.09 -3.06
CA GLU A 69 -17.21 -2.29 -3.68
C GLU A 69 -16.08 -3.19 -4.18
N VAL A 70 -16.24 -4.48 -3.91
CA VAL A 70 -15.33 -5.54 -4.35
C VAL A 70 -16.15 -6.66 -4.99
N ILE A 71 -15.52 -7.46 -5.85
CA ILE A 71 -16.22 -8.48 -6.65
C ILE A 71 -16.81 -9.61 -5.79
N GLY A 72 -16.21 -9.88 -4.62
CA GLY A 72 -16.64 -10.92 -3.71
C GLY A 72 -15.93 -10.85 -2.36
N ASP A 73 -16.00 -11.93 -1.60
CA ASP A 73 -15.47 -12.09 -0.24
C ASP A 73 -13.96 -12.41 -0.18
N GLU A 74 -13.34 -12.69 -1.32
CA GLU A 74 -11.91 -13.02 -1.44
C GLU A 74 -11.00 -11.77 -1.53
N SER A 75 -11.57 -10.56 -1.42
CA SER A 75 -10.81 -9.32 -1.34
C SER A 75 -10.41 -9.04 0.11
N THR A 76 -9.11 -8.99 0.37
CA THR A 76 -8.58 -8.74 1.73
C THR A 76 -7.77 -7.45 1.77
N GLY A 77 -7.84 -6.72 2.89
CA GLY A 77 -6.99 -5.56 3.13
C GLY A 77 -5.63 -5.93 3.72
N GLU A 78 -4.57 -5.30 3.22
CA GLU A 78 -3.21 -5.29 3.80
C GLU A 78 -2.95 -3.86 4.25
N VAL A 79 -2.79 -3.58 5.56
CA VAL A 79 -2.56 -2.20 6.03
C VAL A 79 -1.12 -1.81 5.82
N GLU A 80 -0.91 -0.64 5.22
CA GLU A 80 0.40 -0.15 4.81
C GLU A 80 0.55 1.34 5.14
N PHE A 81 1.80 1.77 5.35
CA PHE A 81 2.10 3.18 5.28
C PHE A 81 2.12 3.59 3.80
N VAL A 82 1.65 4.79 3.52
CA VAL A 82 1.62 5.36 2.17
C VAL A 82 2.57 6.53 2.12
N LEU A 83 3.45 6.55 1.12
CA LEU A 83 4.26 7.72 0.80
C LEU A 83 3.64 8.48 -0.38
N LEU A 84 3.34 9.76 -0.17
CA LEU A 84 2.86 10.66 -1.21
C LEU A 84 3.93 11.71 -1.49
N SER A 85 4.42 11.74 -2.73
CA SER A 85 5.41 12.72 -3.19
C SER A 85 4.72 13.93 -3.81
N ALA A 86 5.12 15.12 -3.37
CA ALA A 86 4.65 16.40 -3.89
C ALA A 86 5.84 17.36 -4.11
N ALA A 87 5.58 18.50 -4.74
CA ALA A 87 6.61 19.48 -5.07
C ALA A 87 7.33 20.07 -3.83
N ASP A 88 6.64 20.11 -2.68
CA ASP A 88 7.16 20.61 -1.41
C ASP A 88 7.66 19.52 -0.46
N GLY A 89 7.69 18.27 -0.90
CA GLY A 89 8.29 17.16 -0.16
C GLY A 89 7.44 15.90 -0.12
N MET A 90 7.81 15.03 0.82
CA MET A 90 7.16 13.74 1.02
C MET A 90 6.20 13.79 2.20
N TYR A 91 5.05 13.15 2.02
CA TYR A 91 4.04 12.94 3.05
C TYR A 91 3.94 11.46 3.36
N VAL A 92 3.63 11.15 4.61
CA VAL A 92 3.26 9.81 5.07
C VAL A 92 1.78 9.80 5.45
N GLY A 93 1.10 8.74 5.05
CA GLY A 93 -0.27 8.43 5.46
C GLY A 93 -0.43 6.95 5.76
N ILE A 94 -1.68 6.55 5.93
CA ILE A 94 -2.08 5.14 6.06
C ILE A 94 -2.94 4.76 4.88
N GLY A 95 -2.80 3.54 4.38
CA GLY A 95 -3.65 3.01 3.35
C GLY A 95 -3.76 1.51 3.44
N SER A 96 -4.45 0.93 2.47
CA SER A 96 -4.52 -0.51 2.36
C SER A 96 -4.32 -1.00 0.93
N ASP A 97 -3.39 -1.93 0.79
CA ASP A 97 -3.13 -2.65 -0.45
C ASP A 97 -4.09 -3.83 -0.60
N HIS A 98 -5.37 -3.52 -0.84
CA HIS A 98 -6.37 -4.60 -0.98
C HIS A 98 -5.99 -5.54 -2.11
N THR A 99 -6.04 -6.83 -1.87
CA THR A 99 -5.62 -7.85 -2.82
C THR A 99 -6.70 -8.91 -2.92
N ASP A 100 -7.09 -9.26 -4.16
CA ASP A 100 -7.98 -10.38 -4.43
C ASP A 100 -7.20 -11.69 -4.32
N ARG A 101 -7.51 -12.48 -3.28
CA ARG A 101 -6.77 -13.71 -2.96
C ARG A 101 -7.06 -14.85 -3.92
N LYS A 102 -8.22 -14.83 -4.58
CA LYS A 102 -8.58 -15.84 -5.60
C LYS A 102 -7.80 -15.62 -6.89
N VAL A 103 -7.52 -14.36 -7.24
CA VAL A 103 -6.79 -13.98 -8.45
C VAL A 103 -5.29 -13.91 -8.23
N GLU A 104 -4.82 -13.75 -6.99
CA GLU A 104 -3.39 -13.63 -6.67
C GLU A 104 -2.53 -14.79 -7.23
N PRO A 105 -2.95 -16.07 -7.17
CA PRO A 105 -2.22 -17.18 -7.81
C PRO A 105 -2.11 -17.06 -9.34
N TYR A 106 -3.07 -16.42 -10.00
CA TYR A 106 -3.00 -16.13 -11.44
C TYR A 106 -1.98 -15.03 -11.74
N GLY A 107 -1.94 -13.98 -10.91
CA GLY A 107 -0.90 -12.97 -10.99
C GLY A 107 -1.06 -11.85 -9.96
N VAL A 108 0.00 -11.62 -9.18
CA VAL A 108 0.04 -10.61 -8.10
C VAL A 108 -0.31 -9.20 -8.57
N THR A 109 0.18 -8.78 -9.74
CA THR A 109 -0.17 -7.45 -10.27
C THR A 109 -1.65 -7.36 -10.64
N VAL A 110 -2.22 -8.45 -11.17
CA VAL A 110 -3.63 -8.49 -11.57
C VAL A 110 -4.53 -8.46 -10.35
N SER A 111 -4.26 -9.30 -9.34
CA SER A 111 -5.05 -9.29 -8.11
C SER A 111 -5.03 -7.95 -7.39
N LYS A 112 -3.89 -7.26 -7.38
CA LYS A 112 -3.79 -5.91 -6.82
C LYS A 112 -4.51 -4.86 -7.67
N GLN A 113 -4.55 -5.02 -8.99
CA GLN A 113 -5.23 -4.10 -9.91
C GLN A 113 -6.76 -4.22 -9.86
N MET A 114 -7.29 -5.36 -9.39
CA MET A 114 -8.73 -5.61 -9.29
C MET A 114 -9.39 -4.95 -8.07
N CYS A 115 -8.61 -4.56 -7.08
CA CYS A 115 -9.12 -4.02 -5.83
C CYS A 115 -8.88 -2.51 -5.71
N PRO A 116 -9.82 -1.76 -5.11
CA PRO A 116 -9.59 -0.39 -4.68
C PRO A 116 -8.37 -0.28 -3.76
N LYS A 117 -7.77 0.91 -3.67
CA LYS A 117 -6.67 1.22 -2.77
C LYS A 117 -7.11 2.34 -1.82
N PRO A 118 -7.78 1.98 -0.71
CA PRO A 118 -8.19 2.95 0.29
C PRO A 118 -6.98 3.63 0.91
N ILE A 119 -7.03 4.95 1.04
CA ILE A 119 -6.04 5.77 1.74
C ILE A 119 -6.78 6.67 2.72
N GLY A 120 -6.27 6.73 3.95
CA GLY A 120 -6.75 7.65 4.97
C GLY A 120 -6.55 9.11 4.57
N ARG A 121 -7.44 9.98 5.01
CA ARG A 121 -7.34 11.42 4.73
C ARG A 121 -6.16 12.12 5.40
N PRO A 122 -5.82 11.82 6.67
CA PRO A 122 -4.70 12.48 7.33
C PRO A 122 -3.37 12.14 6.66
N LEU A 123 -2.59 13.18 6.37
CA LEU A 123 -1.21 13.09 5.91
C LEU A 123 -0.31 13.94 6.80
N TRP A 124 0.87 13.41 7.12
CA TRP A 124 1.91 14.11 7.87
C TRP A 124 3.12 14.30 6.97
N LYS A 125 3.89 15.38 7.13
CA LYS A 125 5.19 15.47 6.45
C LYS A 125 6.08 14.36 6.95
N LEU A 126 6.80 13.69 6.05
CA LEU A 126 7.69 12.60 6.41
C LEU A 126 8.74 13.04 7.44
N ALA A 127 9.29 14.25 7.28
CA ALA A 127 10.29 14.82 8.18
C ALA A 127 9.80 14.96 9.64
N ASP A 128 8.50 15.14 9.86
CA ASP A 128 7.93 15.27 11.21
C ASP A 128 7.75 13.89 11.87
N VAL A 129 7.62 12.84 11.05
CA VAL A 129 7.34 11.47 11.49
C VAL A 129 8.61 10.62 11.62
N GLU A 130 9.59 10.85 10.74
CA GLU A 130 10.86 10.11 10.65
C GLU A 130 11.60 9.97 11.99
N PRO A 131 11.71 11.01 12.86
CA PRO A 131 12.41 10.90 14.15
C PRO A 131 11.83 9.86 15.11
N HIS A 132 10.59 9.41 14.89
CA HIS A 132 9.91 8.43 15.72
C HIS A 132 9.26 7.29 14.91
N TRP A 133 9.73 7.06 13.69
CA TRP A 133 9.20 6.05 12.76
C TRP A 133 9.02 4.67 13.40
N ASP A 134 10.02 4.23 14.17
CA ASP A 134 10.06 2.91 14.80
C ASP A 134 9.10 2.73 15.98
N ARG A 135 8.45 3.81 16.41
CA ARG A 135 7.45 3.79 17.49
C ARG A 135 6.03 3.73 16.96
N LEU A 136 5.84 3.87 15.64
CA LEU A 136 4.54 3.86 15.01
C LEU A 136 3.97 2.45 14.97
N ILE A 137 2.65 2.36 15.10
CA ILE A 137 1.92 1.09 15.02
C ILE A 137 0.83 1.25 13.98
N LEU A 138 0.86 0.39 12.96
CA LEU A 138 -0.23 0.25 12.01
C LEU A 138 -1.11 -0.92 12.46
N ARG A 139 -2.42 -0.75 12.37
CA ARG A 139 -3.40 -1.79 12.72
C ARG A 139 -4.48 -1.87 11.66
N SER A 140 -4.94 -3.09 11.41
CA SER A 140 -6.11 -3.40 10.62
C SER A 140 -6.93 -4.44 11.36
N HIS A 141 -8.25 -4.32 11.29
CA HIS A 141 -9.18 -5.20 11.97
C HIS A 141 -10.30 -5.59 11.01
N VAL A 142 -10.69 -6.85 11.05
CA VAL A 142 -11.90 -7.35 10.39
C VAL A 142 -12.91 -7.65 11.48
N THR A 143 -14.04 -6.94 11.47
CA THR A 143 -15.15 -7.18 12.37
C THR A 143 -16.23 -7.99 11.66
N ARG A 144 -16.87 -8.92 12.38
CA ARG A 144 -18.01 -9.70 11.91
C ARG A 144 -19.30 -9.21 12.56
#